data_AF-A0A3M0ZZY8-F1
#
_entry.id   AF-A0A3M0ZZY8-F1
#
_cell.length_a   1.000
_cell.length_b   1.000
_cell.length_c   1.000
_cell.angle_alpha   90.00
_cell.angle_beta   90.00
_cell.angle_gamma   90.00
#
_symmetry.space_group_name_H-M   'P 1'
#
loop_
_entity.id
_entity.type
_entity.pdbx_description
1 polymer ?
#
loop_
_entity_poly.entity_id
_entity_poly.type
_entity_poly.pdbx_seq_one_letter_code
_entity_poly.pdbx_strand_id
1 'polypeptide(L)'
;MFRQVLVLNSSYEPIHICGVERAIIMIVKGVARSEENTPYVMRSPSTEIPVPAVIRLIHYVNIPYRKKAFSKRHIYLRDNYTCQYCGKVGSPDELTLDHILPQSRGGKSVWENLVTSCKRCNTMKGDQTPKEAGLKLLNRPKPLSSHFYLHLVRAKARENEYWKKYLYF
;
A
#
# COMPACT_ATOMS: atom_id res chain seq x y z
N MET A 1 -3.70 20.21 -4.35
CA MET A 1 -4.78 19.74 -3.45
C MET A 1 -4.22 18.63 -2.57
N PHE A 2 -4.14 18.86 -1.26
CA PHE A 2 -3.70 17.85 -0.31
C PHE A 2 -4.79 16.78 -0.16
N ARG A 3 -4.50 15.51 -0.50
CA ARG A 3 -5.52 14.45 -0.62
C ARG A 3 -5.39 13.32 0.38
N GLN A 4 -4.29 13.26 1.11
CA GLN A 4 -3.95 12.13 1.96
C GLN A 4 -3.49 12.63 3.32
N VAL A 5 -3.85 11.91 4.37
CA VAL A 5 -3.56 12.24 5.76
C VAL A 5 -2.94 11.02 6.42
N LEU A 6 -1.83 11.22 7.13
CA LEU A 6 -1.19 10.16 7.90
C LEU A 6 -1.94 9.96 9.21
N VAL A 7 -2.27 8.71 9.52
CA VAL A 7 -2.92 8.32 10.77
C VAL A 7 -1.90 7.63 11.66
N LEU A 8 -1.77 8.14 12.88
CA LEU A 8 -0.92 7.61 13.93
C LEU A 8 -1.75 6.92 15.00
N ASN A 9 -1.16 5.90 15.62
CA ASN A 9 -1.65 5.34 16.87
C ASN A 9 -1.47 6.33 18.02
N SER A 10 -2.11 6.10 19.16
CA SER A 10 -1.93 6.96 20.35
C SER A 10 -0.45 7.07 20.78
N SER A 11 0.34 6.02 20.50
CA SER A 11 1.79 5.92 20.73
C SER A 11 2.66 6.55 19.63
N TYR A 12 2.09 7.34 18.71
CA TYR A 12 2.77 7.97 17.57
C TYR A 12 3.29 7.02 16.48
N GLU A 13 2.99 5.73 16.59
CA GLU A 13 3.31 4.76 15.54
C GLU A 13 2.44 5.02 14.29
N PRO A 14 3.02 5.11 13.08
CA PRO A 14 2.24 5.28 11.87
C PRO A 14 1.44 4.01 11.57
N ILE A 15 0.12 4.13 11.38
CA ILE A 15 -0.75 2.96 11.20
C ILE A 15 -1.39 2.86 9.82
N HIS A 16 -1.72 4.01 9.20
CA HIS A 16 -2.50 4.04 7.98
C HIS A 16 -2.41 5.40 7.29
N ILE A 17 -2.73 5.46 5.99
CA ILE A 17 -2.92 6.71 5.25
C ILE A 17 -4.38 6.75 4.77
N CYS A 18 -5.13 7.78 5.14
CA CYS A 18 -6.52 7.96 4.73
C CYS A 18 -6.72 9.21 3.88
N GLY A 19 -7.93 9.38 3.31
CA GLY A 19 -8.32 10.61 2.63
C GLY A 19 -8.70 11.71 3.62
N VAL A 20 -8.68 12.97 3.17
CA VAL A 20 -8.98 14.15 4.00
C VAL A 20 -10.38 14.08 4.60
N GLU A 21 -11.39 13.64 3.85
CA GLU A 21 -12.77 13.58 4.36
C GLU A 21 -12.88 12.61 5.54
N ARG A 22 -12.24 11.43 5.43
CA ARG A 22 -12.18 10.46 6.53
C ARG A 22 -11.44 10.99 7.75
N ALA A 23 -10.35 11.72 7.55
CA ALA A 23 -9.59 12.33 8.63
C ALA A 23 -10.44 13.34 9.42
N ILE A 24 -11.14 14.22 8.70
CA ILE A 24 -12.04 15.21 9.30
C ILE A 24 -13.18 14.53 10.06
N ILE A 25 -13.79 13.49 9.49
CA ILE A 25 -14.83 12.71 10.18
C ILE A 25 -14.30 12.13 11.51
N MET A 26 -13.07 11.61 11.55
CA MET A 26 -12.49 11.07 12.79
C MET A 26 -12.23 12.17 13.84
N ILE A 27 -11.83 13.37 13.42
CA ILE A 27 -11.65 14.52 14.32
C ILE A 27 -12.98 14.98 14.88
N VAL A 28 -13.99 15.19 14.03
CA VAL A 28 -15.32 15.67 14.44
C VAL A 28 -16.02 14.67 15.36
N LYS A 29 -15.83 13.37 15.13
CA LYS A 29 -16.34 12.32 16.04
C LYS A 29 -15.57 12.23 17.37
N GLY A 30 -14.50 12.99 17.55
CA GLY A 30 -13.65 12.93 18.74
C GLY A 30 -12.86 11.63 18.87
N VAL A 31 -12.61 10.90 17.78
CA VAL A 31 -11.84 9.64 17.78
C VAL A 31 -10.35 9.91 17.52
N ALA A 32 -10.04 11.02 16.85
CA ALA A 32 -8.69 11.44 16.52
C ALA A 32 -8.47 12.93 16.82
N ARG A 33 -7.22 13.32 17.03
CA ARG A 33 -6.77 14.72 17.13
C ARG A 33 -5.87 15.06 15.94
N SER A 34 -5.90 16.32 15.52
CA SER A 34 -4.93 16.81 14.54
C SER A 34 -3.61 17.12 15.24
N GLU A 35 -2.51 16.57 14.72
CA GLU A 35 -1.16 16.86 15.21
C GLU A 35 -0.46 17.89 14.32
N GLU A 36 -0.70 17.84 13.00
CA GLU A 36 -0.22 18.85 12.06
C GLU A 36 -1.33 19.22 11.07
N ASN A 37 -1.45 20.52 10.79
CA ASN A 37 -2.39 21.05 9.80
C ASN A 37 -1.64 21.58 8.58
N THR A 38 -2.25 21.42 7.43
CA THR A 38 -1.80 22.10 6.20
C THR A 38 -2.35 23.53 6.16
N PRO A 39 -1.82 24.41 5.29
CA PRO A 39 -2.40 25.73 5.03
C PRO A 39 -3.79 25.71 4.40
N TYR A 40 -4.28 24.55 3.95
CA TYR A 40 -5.59 24.41 3.33
C TYR A 40 -6.69 24.29 4.39
N VAL A 41 -7.87 24.83 4.07
CA VAL A 41 -9.07 24.72 4.90
C VAL A 41 -10.20 24.07 4.12
N MET A 42 -10.96 23.21 4.78
CA MET A 42 -12.24 22.72 4.30
C MET A 42 -13.34 23.63 4.85
N ARG A 43 -14.18 24.14 3.94
CA ARG A 43 -15.26 25.06 4.30
C ARG A 43 -16.61 24.37 4.22
N SER A 44 -17.46 24.69 5.19
CA SER A 44 -18.90 24.50 5.17
C SER A 44 -19.57 25.87 5.32
N PRO A 45 -20.87 26.02 5.03
CA PRO A 45 -21.56 27.31 5.17
C PRO A 45 -21.40 27.98 6.54
N SER A 46 -21.23 27.19 7.61
CA SER A 46 -21.17 27.68 9.00
C SER A 46 -19.81 27.49 9.68
N THR A 47 -18.85 26.82 9.05
CA THR A 47 -17.63 26.37 9.75
C THR A 47 -16.47 26.22 8.79
N GLU A 48 -15.28 26.65 9.24
CA GLU A 48 -14.00 26.38 8.59
C GLU A 48 -13.20 25.37 9.41
N ILE A 49 -12.72 24.31 8.76
CA ILE A 49 -11.95 23.24 9.41
C ILE A 49 -10.58 23.16 8.72
N PRO A 50 -9.46 23.36 9.44
CA PRO A 50 -8.13 23.16 8.88
C PRO A 50 -7.96 21.72 8.37
N VAL A 51 -7.39 21.56 7.18
CA VAL A 51 -7.12 20.23 6.62
C VAL A 51 -5.91 19.64 7.32
N PRO A 52 -6.05 18.51 8.04
CA PRO A 52 -4.93 17.91 8.75
C PRO A 52 -3.96 17.24 7.78
N ALA A 53 -2.67 17.40 8.03
CA ALA A 53 -1.62 16.59 7.42
C ALA A 53 -1.43 15.26 8.16
N VAL A 54 -1.52 15.31 9.49
CA VAL A 54 -1.27 14.18 10.39
C VAL A 54 -2.33 14.20 11.49
N ILE A 55 -2.95 13.05 11.73
CA ILE A 55 -3.87 12.85 12.84
C ILE A 55 -3.39 11.71 13.74
N ARG A 56 -3.76 11.76 15.00
CA ARG A 56 -3.47 10.72 15.99
C ARG A 56 -4.74 10.23 16.67
N LEU A 57 -4.88 8.91 16.80
CA LEU A 57 -5.98 8.32 17.53
C LEU A 57 -5.86 8.63 19.03
N ILE A 58 -7.00 8.89 19.68
CA ILE A 58 -7.03 9.19 21.12
C ILE A 58 -6.68 7.96 21.94
N HIS A 59 -7.19 6.79 21.53
CA HIS A 59 -6.95 5.52 22.22
C HIS A 59 -6.03 4.62 21.41
N TYR A 60 -5.24 3.82 22.13
CA TYR A 60 -4.36 2.84 21.52
C TYR A 60 -5.19 1.78 20.80
N VAL A 61 -4.90 1.57 19.52
CA VAL A 61 -5.48 0.49 18.74
C VAL A 61 -4.40 -0.55 18.49
N ASN A 62 -4.59 -1.74 19.05
CA ASN A 62 -3.81 -2.90 18.62
C ASN A 62 -4.29 -3.30 17.22
N ILE A 63 -3.40 -3.21 16.23
CA ILE A 63 -3.69 -3.64 14.87
C ILE A 63 -3.18 -5.07 14.74
N PRO A 64 -4.05 -6.09 14.91
CA PRO A 64 -3.64 -7.46 14.68
C PRO A 64 -3.20 -7.58 13.23
N TYR A 65 -2.12 -8.34 12.99
CA TYR A 65 -1.68 -8.69 11.64
C TYR A 65 -2.76 -9.54 10.96
N ARG A 66 -3.76 -8.88 10.39
CA ARG A 66 -4.72 -9.52 9.50
C ARG A 66 -4.03 -9.64 8.16
N LYS A 67 -3.96 -10.86 7.62
CA LYS A 67 -3.60 -11.11 6.20
C LYS A 67 -4.56 -10.29 5.33
N LYS A 68 -4.21 -9.04 5.02
CA LYS A 68 -5.05 -8.17 4.18
C LYS A 68 -5.23 -8.86 2.84
N ALA A 69 -6.45 -8.77 2.30
CA ALA A 69 -6.69 -9.05 0.90
C ALA A 69 -5.72 -8.19 0.08
N PHE A 70 -4.96 -8.83 -0.81
CA PHE A 70 -4.03 -8.10 -1.67
C PHE A 70 -4.82 -7.33 -2.73
N SER A 71 -4.17 -6.31 -3.27
CA SER A 71 -4.61 -5.64 -4.49
C SER A 71 -3.50 -5.80 -5.53
N LYS A 72 -3.81 -5.62 -6.81
CA LYS A 72 -2.82 -5.58 -7.89
C LYS A 72 -1.65 -4.64 -7.57
N ARG A 73 -1.98 -3.45 -7.04
CA ARG A 73 -0.99 -2.47 -6.58
C ARG A 73 -0.09 -3.02 -5.47
N HIS A 74 -0.63 -3.80 -4.54
CA HIS A 74 0.16 -4.37 -3.46
C HIS A 74 1.20 -5.39 -3.95
N ILE A 75 0.86 -6.21 -4.95
CA ILE A 75 1.82 -7.16 -5.56
C ILE A 75 2.90 -6.40 -6.32
N TYR A 76 2.53 -5.37 -7.08
CA TYR A 76 3.49 -4.52 -7.79
C TYR A 76 4.46 -3.84 -6.83
N LEU A 77 3.95 -3.28 -5.73
CA LEU A 77 4.77 -2.66 -4.71
C LEU A 77 5.70 -3.68 -4.02
N ARG A 78 5.22 -4.88 -3.71
CA ARG A 78 6.06 -5.96 -3.17
C ARG A 78 7.25 -6.26 -4.07
N ASP A 79 6.97 -6.36 -5.36
CA ASP A 79 7.94 -6.74 -6.38
C ASP A 79 8.70 -5.54 -6.96
N ASN A 80 8.58 -4.36 -6.33
CA ASN A 80 9.20 -3.10 -6.75
C ASN A 80 8.98 -2.79 -8.24
N TYR A 81 7.75 -2.97 -8.73
CA TYR A 81 7.37 -2.77 -10.12
C TYR A 81 8.29 -3.52 -11.12
N THR A 82 8.79 -4.68 -10.70
CA THR A 82 9.77 -5.48 -11.46
C THR A 82 9.17 -6.83 -11.83
N CYS A 83 9.26 -7.20 -13.10
CA CYS A 83 8.90 -8.53 -13.58
C CYS A 83 9.73 -9.60 -12.87
N GLN A 84 9.07 -10.52 -12.17
CA GLN A 84 9.73 -11.57 -11.39
C GLN A 84 10.32 -12.70 -12.24
N TYR A 85 10.23 -12.61 -13.57
CA TYR A 85 10.81 -13.57 -14.50
C TYR A 85 12.05 -13.02 -15.21
N CYS A 86 11.94 -11.83 -15.80
CA CYS A 86 13.03 -11.23 -16.60
C CYS A 86 13.72 -10.02 -15.96
N GLY A 87 13.23 -9.53 -14.82
CA GLY A 87 13.81 -8.37 -14.14
C GLY A 87 13.49 -7.02 -14.76
N LYS A 88 12.66 -6.96 -15.82
CA LYS A 88 12.22 -5.69 -16.41
C LYS A 88 11.42 -4.88 -15.37
N VAL A 89 11.90 -3.67 -15.05
CA VAL A 89 11.13 -2.65 -14.33
C VAL A 89 10.16 -1.98 -15.31
N GLY A 90 8.92 -1.75 -14.90
CA GLY A 90 7.91 -1.15 -15.77
C GLY A 90 6.84 -0.36 -15.04
N SER A 91 6.14 0.48 -15.79
CA SER A 91 4.95 1.19 -15.29
C SER A 91 3.78 0.21 -15.04
N PRO A 92 2.77 0.58 -14.23
CA PRO A 92 1.61 -0.27 -13.96
C PRO A 92 0.89 -0.82 -15.19
N ASP A 93 0.94 -0.10 -16.32
CA ASP A 93 0.26 -0.44 -17.58
C ASP A 93 1.05 -1.42 -18.46
N GLU A 94 2.36 -1.50 -18.25
CA GLU A 94 3.26 -2.48 -18.89
C GLU A 94 3.32 -3.80 -18.13
N LEU A 95 2.93 -3.78 -16.86
CA LEU A 95 2.97 -4.91 -15.96
C LEU A 95 1.59 -5.56 -15.83
N THR A 96 1.60 -6.84 -15.49
CA THR A 96 0.43 -7.67 -15.19
C THR A 96 0.69 -8.50 -13.95
N LEU A 97 -0.36 -9.09 -13.39
CA LEU A 97 -0.20 -10.16 -12.41
C LEU A 97 -0.16 -11.48 -13.16
N ASP A 98 0.67 -12.39 -12.67
CA ASP A 98 0.68 -13.77 -13.11
C ASP A 98 0.58 -14.71 -11.90
N HIS A 99 -0.11 -15.84 -12.12
CA HIS A 99 -0.20 -16.92 -11.15
C HIS A 99 0.89 -17.95 -11.41
N ILE A 100 1.75 -18.21 -10.43
CA ILE A 100 2.84 -19.19 -10.52
C ILE A 100 2.28 -20.57 -10.86
N LEU A 101 1.26 -21.03 -10.13
CA LEU A 101 0.39 -22.11 -10.54
C LEU A 101 -0.81 -21.48 -11.27
N PRO A 102 -1.00 -21.74 -12.58
CA PRO A 102 -2.11 -21.18 -13.35
C PRO A 102 -3.47 -21.49 -12.73
N GLN A 103 -4.43 -20.56 -12.88
CA GLN A 103 -5.80 -20.75 -12.37
C GLN A 103 -6.49 -21.96 -13.00
N SER A 104 -6.26 -22.19 -14.30
CA SER A 104 -6.71 -23.36 -15.05
C SER A 104 -6.26 -24.70 -14.43
N ARG A 105 -5.19 -24.68 -13.62
CA ARG A 105 -4.65 -25.84 -12.90
C ARG A 105 -4.89 -25.78 -11.39
N GLY A 106 -5.89 -25.03 -10.93
CA GLY A 106 -6.25 -24.92 -9.51
C GLY A 106 -5.44 -23.89 -8.71
N GLY A 107 -4.68 -23.03 -9.39
CA GLY A 107 -3.95 -21.91 -8.80
C GLY A 107 -4.85 -20.93 -8.05
N LYS A 108 -4.62 -20.77 -6.75
CA LYS A 108 -5.37 -19.81 -5.93
C LYS A 108 -4.81 -18.40 -6.09
N SER A 109 -5.68 -17.40 -6.04
CA SER A 109 -5.27 -16.00 -5.96
C SER A 109 -4.84 -15.67 -4.53
N VAL A 110 -3.61 -16.02 -4.17
CA VAL A 110 -2.98 -15.78 -2.86
C VAL A 110 -1.60 -15.15 -3.04
N TRP A 111 -1.08 -14.52 -1.98
CA TRP A 111 0.20 -13.81 -2.01
C TRP A 111 1.36 -14.65 -2.54
N GLU A 112 1.41 -15.91 -2.13
CA GLU A 112 2.46 -16.88 -2.45
C GLU A 112 2.34 -17.42 -3.88
N ASN A 113 1.21 -17.23 -4.55
CA ASN A 113 0.99 -17.68 -5.92
C ASN A 113 0.96 -16.54 -6.93
N LEU A 114 0.95 -15.28 -6.50
CA LEU A 114 0.87 -14.13 -7.39
C LEU A 114 2.20 -13.38 -7.45
N VAL A 115 2.61 -13.01 -8.66
CA VAL A 115 3.81 -12.21 -8.93
C VAL A 115 3.55 -11.17 -10.00
N THR A 116 4.39 -10.13 -10.01
CA THR A 116 4.45 -9.13 -11.07
C THR A 116 5.15 -9.71 -12.29
N SER A 117 4.52 -9.61 -13.45
CA SER A 117 5.05 -10.11 -14.73
C SER A 117 4.83 -9.09 -15.84
N CYS A 118 5.79 -8.92 -16.74
CA CYS A 118 5.57 -8.14 -17.96
C CYS A 118 4.69 -8.94 -18.95
N LYS A 119 3.99 -8.24 -19.85
CA LYS A 119 3.09 -8.89 -20.82
C LYS A 119 3.78 -10.02 -21.61
N ARG A 120 5.01 -9.80 -22.07
CA ARG A 120 5.80 -10.81 -22.81
C ARG A 120 6.03 -12.09 -22.01
N CYS A 121 6.53 -12.00 -20.78
CA CYS A 121 6.79 -13.18 -19.95
C CYS A 121 5.48 -13.87 -19.55
N ASN A 122 4.44 -13.09 -19.26
CA ASN A 122 3.13 -13.64 -18.91
C ASN A 122 2.52 -14.45 -20.07
N THR A 123 2.53 -13.90 -21.29
CA THR A 123 2.07 -14.60 -22.49
C THR A 123 2.90 -15.84 -22.80
N MET A 124 4.23 -15.76 -22.66
CA MET A 124 5.12 -16.91 -22.88
C MET A 124 4.87 -18.05 -21.90
N LYS A 125 4.52 -17.73 -20.65
CA LYS A 125 4.16 -18.75 -19.65
C LYS A 125 2.78 -19.35 -19.92
N GLY A 126 1.77 -18.53 -20.19
CA GLY A 126 0.39 -18.98 -20.38
C GLY A 126 -0.09 -19.89 -19.24
N ASP A 127 -0.69 -21.02 -19.61
CA ASP A 127 -1.21 -22.05 -18.70
C ASP A 127 -0.15 -23.03 -18.18
N GLN A 128 1.13 -22.70 -18.31
CA GLN A 128 2.24 -23.48 -17.77
C GLN A 128 2.70 -22.93 -16.41
N THR A 129 3.35 -23.77 -15.62
CA THR A 129 4.16 -23.32 -14.47
C THR A 129 5.44 -22.63 -14.96
N PRO A 130 6.10 -21.77 -14.17
CA PRO A 130 7.36 -21.16 -14.57
C PRO A 130 8.41 -22.18 -15.03
N LYS A 131 8.50 -23.32 -14.32
CA LYS A 131 9.45 -24.38 -14.64
C LYS A 131 9.20 -24.99 -16.03
N GLU A 132 7.94 -25.25 -16.37
CA GLU A 132 7.54 -25.76 -17.69
C GLU A 132 7.83 -24.76 -18.81
N ALA A 133 7.62 -23.46 -18.55
CA ALA A 133 7.87 -22.38 -19.50
C ALA A 133 9.36 -21.96 -19.61
N GLY A 134 10.28 -22.67 -18.93
CA GLY A 134 11.70 -22.30 -18.88
C GLY A 134 11.97 -20.99 -18.12
N LEU A 135 11.03 -20.54 -17.30
CA LEU A 135 11.11 -19.33 -16.50
C LEU A 135 11.57 -19.64 -15.07
N LYS A 136 12.40 -18.76 -14.52
CA LYS A 136 12.82 -18.80 -13.12
C LYS A 136 12.30 -17.57 -12.40
N LEU A 137 11.77 -17.78 -11.19
CA LEU A 137 11.41 -16.67 -10.31
C LEU A 137 12.68 -16.04 -9.73
N LEU A 138 12.77 -14.71 -9.82
CA LEU A 138 13.84 -13.93 -9.21
C LEU A 138 13.76 -13.96 -7.69
N ASN A 139 12.56 -13.79 -7.14
CA ASN A 139 12.31 -13.83 -5.70
C ASN A 139 11.14 -14.77 -5.38
N ARG A 140 11.22 -15.43 -4.21
CA ARG A 140 10.09 -16.22 -3.70
C ARG A 140 9.01 -15.27 -3.17
N PRO A 141 7.78 -15.32 -3.69
CA PRO A 141 6.72 -14.44 -3.21
C PRO A 141 6.38 -14.74 -1.75
N LYS A 142 6.30 -13.68 -0.95
CA LYS A 142 5.85 -13.73 0.44
C LYS A 142 4.78 -12.64 0.66
N PRO A 143 3.86 -12.82 1.62
CA PRO A 143 2.96 -11.74 2.02
C PRO A 143 3.74 -10.52 2.50
N LEU A 144 3.19 -9.33 2.30
CA LEU A 144 3.74 -8.12 2.93
C LEU A 144 3.60 -8.24 4.45
N SER A 145 4.72 -8.24 5.17
CA SER A 145 4.69 -8.12 6.62
C SER A 145 4.03 -6.79 7.02
N SER A 146 3.52 -6.68 8.26
CA SER A 146 3.08 -5.39 8.82
C SER A 146 4.15 -4.32 8.64
N HIS A 147 5.41 -4.72 8.84
CA HIS A 147 6.58 -3.86 8.68
C HIS A 147 6.79 -3.40 7.23
N PHE A 148 6.48 -4.23 6.24
CA PHE A 148 6.52 -3.82 4.84
C PHE A 148 5.41 -2.81 4.50
N TYR A 149 4.20 -2.92 5.08
CA TYR A 149 3.19 -1.87 4.93
C TYR A 149 3.68 -0.53 5.50
N LEU A 150 4.37 -0.55 6.65
CA LEU A 150 5.05 0.64 7.19
C LEU A 150 6.12 1.15 6.21
N HIS A 151 6.92 0.27 5.62
CA HIS A 151 7.91 0.64 4.61
C HIS A 151 7.27 1.30 3.36
N LEU A 152 6.09 0.82 2.94
CA LEU A 152 5.32 1.44 1.86
C LEU A 152 4.74 2.81 2.24
N VAL A 153 4.22 2.92 3.47
CA VAL A 153 3.80 4.21 4.03
C VAL A 153 4.98 5.17 4.04
N ARG A 154 6.17 4.72 4.48
CA ARG A 154 7.42 5.49 4.46
C ARG A 154 7.83 5.91 3.06
N ALA A 155 7.82 4.99 2.09
CA ALA A 155 8.20 5.29 0.70
C ALA A 155 7.29 6.39 0.12
N LYS A 156 5.99 6.28 0.33
CA LYS A 156 4.99 7.28 -0.10
C LYS A 156 5.08 8.59 0.66
N ALA A 157 5.60 8.54 1.89
CA ALA A 157 5.73 9.69 2.76
C ALA A 157 7.00 10.50 2.57
N ARG A 158 8.02 9.97 1.90
CA ARG A 158 9.24 10.72 1.57
C ARG A 158 8.94 11.96 0.73
N GLU A 159 7.82 11.95 0.02
CA GLU A 159 7.31 13.06 -0.80
C GLU A 159 6.53 14.12 0.01
N ASN A 160 6.31 13.92 1.33
CA ASN A 160 5.50 14.82 2.15
C ASN A 160 6.28 15.33 3.38
N GLU A 161 6.57 16.63 3.41
CA GLU A 161 7.37 17.27 4.46
C GLU A 161 6.74 17.16 5.85
N TYR A 162 5.42 17.26 5.95
CA TYR A 162 4.67 17.14 7.20
C TYR A 162 4.81 15.74 7.84
N TRP A 163 5.01 14.70 7.03
CA TRP A 163 5.04 13.32 7.52
C TRP A 163 6.42 12.87 7.99
N LYS A 164 7.49 13.55 7.55
CA LYS A 164 8.88 13.17 7.85
C LYS A 164 9.13 13.01 9.35
N LYS A 165 8.52 13.86 10.17
CA LYS A 165 8.68 13.87 11.63
C LYS A 165 8.22 12.58 12.32
N TYR A 166 7.28 11.87 11.71
CA TYR A 166 6.57 10.75 12.34
C TYR A 166 7.02 9.38 11.80
N LEU A 167 8.09 9.35 11.00
CA LEU A 167 8.51 8.16 10.25
C LEU A 167 9.95 7.72 10.51
N TYR A 168 10.59 8.23 11.58
CA TYR A 168 11.99 7.99 11.94
C TYR A 168 12.34 6.62 12.54
N PHE A 169 11.50 5.60 12.32
CA PHE A 169 11.80 4.22 12.71
C PHE A 169 12.24 3.39 11.50
#